data_AF-A0A934WUX2-F1
#
_entry.id   AF-A0A934WUX2-F1
#
_cell.length_a   1.000
_cell.length_b   1.000
_cell.length_c   1.000
_cell.angle_alpha   90.00
_cell.angle_beta   90.00
_cell.angle_gamma   90.00
#
_symmetry.space_group_name_H-M   'P 1'
#
loop_
_entity.id
_entity.type
_entity.pdbx_description
1 polymer ?
#
loop_
_entity_poly.entity_id
_entity_poly.type
_entity_poly.pdbx_seq_one_letter_code
_entity_poly.pdbx_strand_id
1 'polypeptide(L)'
;MAKHKFTYSEKYAVWETHGYCCYWCGDPLEIQQTTVDHVIPEHLEEKEDELNWVKEHYALPKEFEVNAFENWVPSHSNCNSRKSITLYKPSPAFIAILDSIIKKGSIARKKFESITKAKDRDKVIGKIMIDLEDGKITKDDLIALLGTTNEKVPDISEDVDGKLHIRVSNRWKVVNTMDNDLAMVSDGRMAGITPTNENPHISWSCPNCGSYGPWNGVMCMNCGMKSDPFD
;
A
#
# COMPACT_ATOMS: atom_id res chain seq x y z
N MET A 1 -4.03 -25.70 1.41
CA MET A 1 -3.53 -24.30 1.26
C MET A 1 -4.62 -23.51 0.57
N ALA A 2 -4.84 -22.26 0.98
CA ALA A 2 -5.78 -21.39 0.28
C ALA A 2 -5.30 -21.16 -1.16
N LYS A 3 -6.20 -21.23 -2.14
CA LYS A 3 -5.88 -21.04 -3.55
C LYS A 3 -5.80 -19.56 -3.91
N HIS A 4 -6.71 -18.78 -3.34
CA HIS A 4 -6.79 -17.34 -3.45
C HIS A 4 -5.73 -16.69 -2.57
N LYS A 5 -4.91 -15.85 -3.20
CA LYS A 5 -3.87 -15.07 -2.52
C LYS A 5 -4.39 -13.66 -2.28
N PHE A 6 -4.86 -13.41 -1.07
CA PHE A 6 -5.34 -12.10 -0.64
C PHE A 6 -4.26 -11.02 -0.74
N THR A 7 -4.61 -9.91 -1.36
CA THR A 7 -3.84 -8.66 -1.31
C THR A 7 -4.01 -7.96 0.03
N TYR A 8 -3.06 -7.08 0.40
CA TYR A 8 -3.20 -6.26 1.61
C TYR A 8 -4.41 -5.32 1.55
N SER A 9 -4.79 -4.84 0.36
CA SER A 9 -5.96 -3.98 0.19
C SER A 9 -7.27 -4.74 0.44
N GLU A 10 -7.40 -5.98 -0.07
CA GLU A 10 -8.56 -6.83 0.22
C GLU A 10 -8.63 -7.15 1.71
N LYS A 11 -7.50 -7.58 2.30
CA LYS A 11 -7.39 -7.89 3.72
C LYS A 11 -7.81 -6.72 4.59
N TYR A 12 -7.31 -5.52 4.30
CA TYR A 12 -7.64 -4.30 5.03
C TYR A 12 -9.12 -3.94 4.88
N ALA A 13 -9.66 -3.99 3.67
CA ALA A 13 -11.07 -3.69 3.42
C ALA A 13 -12.02 -4.62 4.19
N VAL A 14 -11.71 -5.92 4.25
CA VAL A 14 -12.45 -6.91 5.05
C VAL A 14 -12.33 -6.61 6.55
N TRP A 15 -11.11 -6.40 7.04
CA TRP A 15 -10.83 -6.09 8.45
C TRP A 15 -11.57 -4.85 8.94
N GLU A 16 -11.50 -3.75 8.18
CA GLU A 16 -12.11 -2.48 8.52
C GLU A 16 -13.65 -2.54 8.45
N THR A 17 -14.21 -3.28 7.50
CA THR A 17 -15.67 -3.44 7.33
C THR A 17 -16.30 -4.21 8.50
N HIS A 18 -15.53 -5.11 9.10
CA HIS A 18 -15.96 -5.96 10.21
C HIS A 18 -15.57 -5.38 11.58
N GLY A 19 -15.13 -4.12 11.64
CA GLY A 19 -14.95 -3.38 12.89
C GLY A 19 -13.70 -3.79 13.67
N TYR A 20 -12.65 -4.24 12.99
CA TYR A 20 -11.35 -4.53 13.61
C TYR A 20 -11.35 -5.70 14.61
N CYS A 21 -12.36 -6.58 14.55
CA CYS A 21 -12.47 -7.77 15.39
C CYS A 21 -12.42 -9.05 14.57
N CYS A 22 -11.97 -10.14 15.19
CA CYS A 22 -12.09 -11.49 14.64
C CYS A 22 -13.58 -11.87 14.57
N TYR A 23 -14.02 -12.34 13.41
CA TYR A 23 -15.43 -12.68 13.20
C TYR A 23 -15.92 -13.83 14.06
N TRP A 24 -15.04 -14.80 14.35
CA TRP A 24 -15.43 -16.03 15.04
C TRP A 24 -15.40 -15.94 16.56
N CYS A 25 -14.44 -15.22 17.14
CA CYS A 25 -14.34 -15.07 18.60
C CYS A 25 -14.81 -13.72 19.11
N GLY A 26 -14.93 -12.71 18.24
CA GLY A 26 -15.33 -11.35 18.62
C GLY A 26 -14.21 -10.50 19.23
N ASP A 27 -13.07 -11.09 19.55
CA ASP A 27 -11.94 -10.38 20.13
C ASP A 27 -11.34 -9.36 19.15
N PRO A 28 -10.75 -8.26 19.65
CA PRO A 28 -9.97 -7.34 18.83
C PRO A 28 -8.89 -8.07 18.03
N LEU A 29 -8.70 -7.64 16.79
CA LEU A 29 -7.78 -8.27 15.86
C LEU A 29 -6.92 -7.19 15.21
N GLU A 30 -5.60 -7.31 15.33
CA GLU A 30 -4.68 -6.41 14.64
C GLU A 30 -4.52 -6.80 13.17
N ILE A 31 -4.27 -5.83 12.29
CA ILE A 31 -4.16 -6.07 10.84
C ILE A 31 -3.00 -7.03 10.49
N GLN A 32 -1.91 -6.98 11.25
CA GLN A 32 -0.74 -7.85 11.11
C GLN A 32 -1.10 -9.31 11.42
N GLN A 33 -1.96 -9.53 12.42
CA GLN A 33 -2.39 -10.87 12.87
C GLN A 33 -3.62 -11.40 12.12
N THR A 34 -4.27 -10.53 11.32
CA THR A 34 -5.47 -10.88 10.57
C THR A 34 -5.17 -11.96 9.53
N THR A 35 -6.10 -12.90 9.36
CA THR A 35 -6.25 -13.73 8.17
C THR A 35 -7.63 -13.48 7.60
N VAL A 36 -7.82 -13.72 6.30
CA VAL A 36 -9.16 -13.68 5.69
C VAL A 36 -9.65 -15.12 5.58
N ASP A 37 -10.86 -15.37 6.05
CA ASP A 37 -11.52 -16.67 6.03
C ASP A 37 -12.70 -16.65 5.07
N HIS A 38 -12.90 -17.79 4.40
CA HIS A 38 -14.03 -18.07 3.53
C HIS A 38 -15.12 -18.74 4.36
N VAL A 39 -16.24 -18.05 4.55
CA VAL A 39 -17.35 -18.59 5.36
C VAL A 39 -17.93 -19.84 4.69
N ILE A 40 -18.25 -19.75 3.41
CA ILE A 40 -18.45 -20.87 2.49
C ILE A 40 -17.07 -21.32 1.98
N PRO A 41 -16.64 -22.57 2.25
CA PRO A 41 -15.28 -23.01 1.97
C PRO A 41 -14.82 -22.86 0.51
N GLU A 42 -13.59 -22.39 0.33
CA GLU A 42 -12.98 -22.13 -0.98
C GLU A 42 -12.95 -23.35 -1.91
N HIS A 43 -12.78 -24.56 -1.37
CA HIS A 43 -12.70 -25.77 -2.19
C HIS A 43 -13.98 -26.07 -3.00
N LEU A 44 -15.11 -25.44 -2.66
CA LEU A 44 -16.37 -25.57 -3.39
C LEU A 44 -16.35 -24.81 -4.72
N GLU A 45 -15.43 -23.87 -4.92
CA GLU A 45 -15.34 -23.09 -6.16
C GLU A 45 -15.17 -23.97 -7.41
N GLU A 46 -14.41 -25.05 -7.30
CA GLU A 46 -14.16 -25.99 -8.41
C GLU A 46 -15.20 -27.13 -8.48
N LYS A 47 -16.23 -27.09 -7.63
CA LYS A 47 -17.23 -28.15 -7.52
C LYS A 47 -18.62 -27.61 -7.77
N GLU A 48 -18.95 -27.39 -9.04
CA GLU A 48 -20.17 -26.71 -9.46
C GLU A 48 -21.44 -27.33 -8.87
N ASP A 49 -21.59 -28.66 -8.90
CA ASP A 49 -22.76 -29.35 -8.35
C ASP A 49 -22.90 -29.15 -6.82
N GLU A 50 -21.79 -29.28 -6.08
CA GLU A 50 -21.77 -29.07 -4.63
C GLU A 50 -22.04 -27.59 -4.29
N LEU A 51 -21.48 -26.66 -5.05
CA LEU A 51 -21.68 -25.22 -4.87
C LEU A 51 -23.14 -24.82 -5.16
N ASN A 52 -23.74 -25.37 -6.22
CA ASN A 52 -25.16 -25.12 -6.53
C ASN A 52 -26.07 -25.65 -5.43
N TRP A 53 -25.79 -26.85 -4.90
CA TRP A 53 -26.49 -27.38 -3.74
C TRP A 53 -26.37 -26.45 -2.53
N VAL A 54 -25.17 -25.92 -2.25
CA VAL A 54 -24.94 -24.94 -1.17
C VAL A 54 -25.71 -23.64 -1.42
N LYS A 55 -25.70 -23.10 -2.65
CA LYS A 55 -26.44 -21.88 -2.96
C LYS A 55 -27.93 -22.03 -2.66
N GLU A 56 -28.52 -23.15 -3.04
CA GLU A 56 -29.93 -23.45 -2.78
C GLU A 56 -30.23 -23.62 -1.28
N HIS A 57 -29.45 -24.45 -0.58
CA HIS A 57 -29.74 -24.83 0.81
C HIS A 57 -29.41 -23.73 1.83
N TYR A 58 -28.52 -22.81 1.48
CA TYR A 58 -28.13 -21.67 2.30
C TYR A 58 -28.78 -20.36 1.85
N ALA A 59 -29.70 -20.42 0.88
CA ALA A 59 -30.40 -19.27 0.31
C ALA A 59 -29.44 -18.16 -0.20
N LEU A 60 -28.32 -18.55 -0.79
CA LEU A 60 -27.35 -17.61 -1.35
C LEU A 60 -27.85 -17.03 -2.68
N PRO A 61 -27.44 -15.80 -3.04
CA PRO A 61 -27.69 -15.24 -4.36
C PRO A 61 -27.17 -16.14 -5.50
N LYS A 62 -27.82 -16.10 -6.67
CA LYS A 62 -27.39 -16.91 -7.82
C LYS A 62 -25.98 -16.53 -8.27
N GLU A 63 -25.71 -15.23 -8.26
CA GLU A 63 -24.45 -14.58 -8.60
C GLU A 63 -23.41 -14.68 -7.47
N PHE A 64 -23.66 -15.47 -6.41
CA PHE A 64 -22.69 -15.68 -5.35
C PHE A 64 -21.40 -16.32 -5.89
N GLU A 65 -20.29 -15.68 -5.60
CA GLU A 65 -18.94 -16.13 -5.91
C GLU A 65 -18.21 -16.48 -4.61
N VAL A 66 -17.47 -17.59 -4.62
CA VAL A 66 -16.76 -18.08 -3.42
C VAL A 66 -15.61 -17.12 -3.05
N ASN A 67 -14.88 -16.63 -4.05
CA ASN A 67 -13.77 -15.69 -3.88
C ASN A 67 -14.24 -14.22 -4.03
N ALA A 68 -15.19 -13.83 -3.19
CA ALA A 68 -15.72 -12.46 -3.19
C ALA A 68 -15.95 -11.94 -1.76
N PHE A 69 -16.00 -10.61 -1.62
CA PHE A 69 -16.17 -9.94 -0.32
C PHE A 69 -17.44 -10.38 0.43
N GLU A 70 -18.45 -10.83 -0.31
CA GLU A 70 -19.70 -11.37 0.19
C GLU A 70 -19.54 -12.72 0.93
N ASN A 71 -18.35 -13.32 0.89
CA ASN A 71 -17.99 -14.58 1.56
C ASN A 71 -16.79 -14.45 2.52
N TRP A 72 -16.20 -13.26 2.65
CA TRP A 72 -14.95 -13.06 3.36
C TRP A 72 -15.15 -12.41 4.72
N VAL A 73 -14.47 -12.95 5.73
CA VAL A 73 -14.48 -12.39 7.09
C VAL A 73 -13.07 -12.34 7.66
N PRO A 74 -12.74 -11.36 8.53
CA PRO A 74 -11.44 -11.34 9.19
C PRO A 74 -11.42 -12.33 10.35
N SER A 75 -10.29 -13.00 10.55
CA SER A 75 -10.15 -14.04 11.56
C SER A 75 -8.72 -14.13 12.08
N HIS A 76 -8.57 -14.48 13.37
CA HIS A 76 -7.30 -14.97 13.88
C HIS A 76 -6.88 -16.26 13.15
N SER A 77 -5.58 -16.45 12.93
CA SER A 77 -5.06 -17.67 12.29
C SER A 77 -5.52 -18.97 12.96
N ASN A 78 -5.59 -18.99 14.31
CA ASN A 78 -6.07 -20.15 15.07
C ASN A 78 -7.57 -20.42 14.87
N CYS A 79 -8.39 -19.38 14.80
CA CYS A 79 -9.84 -19.46 14.61
C CYS A 79 -10.16 -19.93 13.20
N ASN A 80 -9.49 -19.34 12.20
CA ASN A 80 -9.57 -19.76 10.80
C ASN A 80 -9.19 -21.25 10.66
N SER A 81 -8.04 -21.63 11.23
CA SER A 81 -7.57 -23.02 11.21
C SER A 81 -8.53 -23.99 11.90
N ARG A 82 -9.15 -23.57 13.02
CA ARG A 82 -10.13 -24.38 13.74
C ARG A 82 -11.41 -24.60 12.93
N LYS A 83 -11.87 -23.59 12.17
CA LYS A 83 -13.00 -23.75 11.23
C LYS A 83 -12.61 -24.66 10.07
N SER A 84 -11.42 -24.47 9.50
CA SER A 84 -10.93 -25.27 8.36
C SER A 84 -11.97 -25.29 7.22
N ILE A 85 -12.14 -26.46 6.59
CA ILE A 85 -13.13 -26.70 5.53
C ILE A 85 -14.55 -26.91 6.05
N THR A 86 -14.81 -26.76 7.35
CA THR A 86 -16.14 -27.02 7.93
C THR A 86 -17.15 -26.02 7.39
N LEU A 87 -18.19 -26.56 6.75
CA LEU A 87 -19.41 -25.86 6.40
C LEU A 87 -20.46 -26.18 7.48
N TYR A 88 -20.88 -25.18 8.24
CA TYR A 88 -21.91 -25.35 9.27
C TYR A 88 -23.26 -25.65 8.62
N LYS A 89 -24.08 -26.51 9.24
CA LYS A 89 -25.40 -26.87 8.71
C LYS A 89 -26.28 -25.62 8.47
N PRO A 90 -27.19 -25.65 7.48
CA PRO A 90 -28.07 -24.53 7.15
C PRO A 90 -29.16 -24.36 8.22
N SER A 91 -28.78 -23.76 9.34
CA SER A 91 -29.69 -23.37 10.42
C SER A 91 -30.17 -21.93 10.19
N PRO A 92 -31.37 -21.54 10.68
CA PRO A 92 -31.86 -20.17 10.55
C PRO A 92 -30.86 -19.12 11.07
N ALA A 93 -30.15 -19.43 12.17
CA ALA A 93 -29.13 -18.56 12.72
C ALA A 93 -27.93 -18.39 11.76
N PHE A 94 -27.49 -19.47 11.12
CA PHE A 94 -26.37 -19.40 10.18
C PHE A 94 -26.74 -18.71 8.86
N ILE A 95 -27.97 -18.90 8.38
CA ILE A 95 -28.49 -18.17 7.21
C ILE A 95 -28.54 -16.66 7.50
N ALA A 96 -29.04 -16.25 8.67
CA ALA A 96 -29.04 -14.84 9.07
C ALA A 96 -27.62 -14.24 9.18
N ILE A 97 -26.64 -15.05 9.62
CA ILE A 97 -25.22 -14.69 9.63
C ILE A 97 -24.70 -14.45 8.21
N LEU A 98 -24.98 -15.38 7.28
CA LEU A 98 -24.59 -15.26 5.88
C LEU A 98 -25.18 -14.01 5.21
N ASP A 99 -26.47 -13.74 5.44
CA ASP A 99 -27.12 -12.51 4.96
C ASP A 99 -26.42 -11.25 5.47
N SER A 100 -25.98 -11.25 6.73
CA SER A 100 -25.24 -10.12 7.28
C SER A 100 -23.87 -9.95 6.63
N ILE A 101 -23.18 -11.03 6.29
CA ILE A 101 -21.86 -11.00 5.63
C ILE A 101 -22.03 -10.51 4.19
N ILE A 102 -22.99 -11.04 3.45
CA ILE A 102 -23.28 -10.63 2.06
C ILE A 102 -23.56 -9.12 2.00
N LYS A 103 -24.39 -8.59 2.91
CA LYS A 103 -24.66 -7.14 2.99
C LYS A 103 -23.38 -6.32 3.20
N LYS A 104 -22.48 -6.80 4.07
CA LYS A 104 -21.17 -6.17 4.33
C LYS A 104 -20.22 -6.28 3.13
N GLY A 105 -20.35 -7.29 2.28
CA GLY A 105 -19.52 -7.46 1.08
C GLY A 105 -19.52 -6.22 0.18
N SER A 106 -20.69 -5.61 -0.04
CA SER A 106 -20.81 -4.36 -0.80
C SER A 106 -20.05 -3.16 -0.19
N ILE A 107 -19.95 -3.12 1.14
CA ILE A 107 -19.23 -2.08 1.88
C ILE A 107 -17.73 -2.32 1.76
N ALA A 108 -17.28 -3.56 1.96
CA ALA A 108 -15.88 -3.95 1.82
C ALA A 108 -15.38 -3.67 0.39
N ARG A 109 -16.18 -3.99 -0.62
CA ARG A 109 -15.88 -3.68 -2.03
C ARG A 109 -15.67 -2.18 -2.27
N LYS A 110 -16.57 -1.34 -1.76
CA LYS A 110 -16.42 0.12 -1.85
C LYS A 110 -15.17 0.63 -1.14
N LYS A 111 -14.84 0.09 0.03
CA LYS A 111 -13.60 0.44 0.76
C LYS A 111 -12.36 0.04 -0.03
N PHE A 112 -12.32 -1.17 -0.57
CA PHE A 112 -11.26 -1.65 -1.46
C PHE A 112 -11.07 -0.73 -2.67
N GLU A 113 -12.15 -0.37 -3.36
CA GLU A 113 -12.10 0.55 -4.49
C GLU A 113 -11.59 1.95 -4.09
N SER A 114 -11.99 2.44 -2.92
CA SER A 114 -11.50 3.72 -2.40
C SER A 114 -10.00 3.68 -2.12
N ILE A 115 -9.50 2.59 -1.51
CA ILE A 115 -8.07 2.40 -1.19
C ILE A 115 -7.24 2.34 -2.48
N THR A 116 -7.72 1.63 -3.49
CA THR A 116 -7.00 1.47 -4.76
C THR A 116 -7.00 2.75 -5.61
N LYS A 117 -8.04 3.59 -5.48
CA LYS A 117 -8.15 4.89 -6.17
C LYS A 117 -7.39 6.02 -5.46
N ALA A 118 -7.24 5.97 -4.13
CA ALA A 118 -6.61 7.02 -3.33
C ALA A 118 -5.08 6.84 -3.22
N LYS A 119 -4.33 7.39 -4.19
CA LYS A 119 -2.84 7.42 -4.16
C LYS A 119 -2.29 8.81 -3.81
N ASP A 120 -2.79 9.42 -2.75
CA ASP A 120 -2.16 10.64 -2.23
C ASP A 120 -0.98 10.24 -1.33
N ARG A 121 0.13 9.90 -1.98
CA ARG A 121 1.37 9.42 -1.34
C ARG A 121 1.80 10.34 -0.20
N ASP A 122 1.68 11.65 -0.39
CA ASP A 122 2.17 12.63 0.57
C ASP A 122 1.26 12.67 1.82
N LYS A 123 -0.05 12.40 1.69
CA LYS A 123 -0.93 12.19 2.85
C LYS A 123 -0.57 10.93 3.65
N VAL A 124 -0.22 9.83 2.97
CA VAL A 124 0.19 8.59 3.65
C VAL A 124 1.49 8.81 4.41
N ILE A 125 2.49 9.41 3.76
CA ILE A 125 3.77 9.74 4.40
C ILE A 125 3.55 10.69 5.58
N GLY A 126 2.75 11.74 5.41
CA GLY A 126 2.43 12.68 6.48
C GLY A 126 1.80 12.01 7.70
N LYS A 127 0.87 11.06 7.49
CA LYS A 127 0.27 10.29 8.59
C LYS A 127 1.31 9.44 9.33
N ILE A 128 2.19 8.75 8.60
CA ILE A 128 3.27 7.95 9.21
C ILE A 128 4.20 8.84 10.03
N MET A 129 4.55 10.04 9.55
CA MET A 129 5.39 10.98 10.28
C MET A 129 4.75 11.46 11.58
N ILE A 130 3.46 11.79 11.57
CA ILE A 130 2.70 12.17 12.76
C ILE A 130 2.67 11.02 13.78
N ASP A 131 2.37 9.79 13.32
CA ASP A 131 2.28 8.63 14.20
C ASP A 131 3.66 8.22 14.78
N LEU A 132 4.76 8.50 14.07
CA LEU A 132 6.14 8.36 14.58
C LEU A 132 6.47 9.43 15.64
N GLU A 133 6.08 10.68 15.41
CA GLU A 133 6.28 11.79 16.36
C GLU A 133 5.51 11.55 17.66
N ASP A 134 4.28 11.06 17.55
CA ASP A 134 3.43 10.70 18.69
C ASP A 134 3.87 9.40 19.40
N GLY A 135 4.85 8.68 18.85
CA GLY A 135 5.31 7.39 19.38
C GLY A 135 4.30 6.25 19.26
N LYS A 136 3.26 6.39 18.42
CA LYS A 136 2.27 5.35 18.13
C LYS A 136 2.82 4.26 17.22
N ILE A 137 3.77 4.63 16.39
CA ILE A 137 4.57 3.74 15.55
C ILE A 137 6.03 4.01 15.88
N THR A 138 6.83 2.97 16.00
CA THR A 138 8.28 3.08 16.19
C THR A 138 9.04 2.84 14.89
N LYS A 139 10.33 3.20 14.87
CA LYS A 139 11.21 2.86 13.74
C LYS A 139 11.29 1.33 13.54
N ASP A 140 11.32 0.57 14.62
CA ASP A 140 11.39 -0.89 14.58
C ASP A 140 10.12 -1.50 13.98
N ASP A 141 8.95 -0.91 14.24
CA ASP A 141 7.69 -1.34 13.62
C ASP A 141 7.72 -1.18 12.10
N LEU A 142 8.27 -0.06 11.60
CA LEU A 142 8.41 0.16 10.16
C LEU A 142 9.43 -0.80 9.52
N ILE A 143 10.56 -1.05 10.20
CA ILE A 143 11.57 -2.01 9.73
C ILE A 143 10.96 -3.42 9.67
N ALA A 144 10.22 -3.83 10.70
CA ALA A 144 9.53 -5.12 10.73
C ALA A 144 8.49 -5.24 9.62
N LEU A 145 7.71 -4.18 9.35
CA LEU A 145 6.75 -4.14 8.25
C LEU A 145 7.44 -4.34 6.90
N LEU A 146 8.50 -3.58 6.63
CA LEU A 146 9.29 -3.68 5.39
C LEU A 146 9.90 -5.07 5.19
N GLY A 147 10.33 -5.73 6.26
CA GLY A 147 10.87 -7.08 6.22
C GLY A 147 9.83 -8.17 5.87
N THR A 148 8.54 -7.90 6.06
CA THR A 148 7.44 -8.84 5.71
C THR A 148 6.86 -8.63 4.33
N THR A 149 7.06 -7.46 3.74
CA THR A 149 6.60 -7.15 2.38
C THR A 149 7.56 -7.72 1.35
N ASN A 150 7.13 -8.75 0.63
CA ASN A 150 7.87 -9.35 -0.48
C ASN A 150 7.77 -8.49 -1.76
N GLU A 151 7.56 -7.18 -1.62
CA GLU A 151 7.53 -6.29 -2.77
C GLU A 151 8.92 -6.30 -3.41
N LYS A 152 8.94 -6.40 -4.74
CA LYS A 152 10.04 -5.88 -5.52
C LYS A 152 10.12 -4.40 -5.16
N VAL A 153 10.89 -4.06 -4.12
CA VAL A 153 11.56 -2.77 -4.07
C VAL A 153 12.12 -2.65 -5.49
N PRO A 154 11.66 -1.68 -6.31
CA PRO A 154 12.30 -1.45 -7.59
C PRO A 154 13.77 -1.39 -7.25
N ASP A 155 14.54 -2.30 -7.82
CA ASP A 155 15.96 -2.35 -7.58
C ASP A 155 16.52 -1.02 -8.10
N ILE A 156 16.62 -0.04 -7.20
CA ILE A 156 17.31 1.21 -7.47
C ILE A 156 18.82 0.98 -7.32
N SER A 157 19.25 -0.27 -7.09
CA SER A 157 20.64 -0.69 -6.91
C SER A 157 21.24 -1.47 -8.08
N GLU A 158 20.60 -1.50 -9.26
CA GLU A 158 21.23 -2.00 -10.49
C GLU A 158 21.12 -1.00 -11.66
N ASP A 159 21.60 0.22 -11.42
CA ASP A 159 22.35 0.99 -12.43
C ASP A 159 23.76 1.28 -11.85
N VAL A 160 24.44 0.21 -11.42
CA VAL A 160 25.89 0.24 -11.16
C VAL A 160 26.60 0.22 -12.52
N ASP A 161 26.49 1.34 -13.23
CA ASP A 161 27.34 1.68 -14.36
C ASP A 161 27.79 3.13 -14.20
N GLY A 162 28.48 3.42 -13.09
CA GLY A 162 29.35 4.59 -12.92
C GLY A 162 28.82 5.95 -13.42
N LYS A 163 27.53 6.26 -13.26
CA LYS A 163 26.91 7.45 -13.86
C LYS A 163 26.12 8.26 -12.83
N LEU A 164 26.69 9.42 -12.47
CA LEU A 164 26.06 10.63 -11.94
C LEU A 164 25.04 10.47 -10.78
N HIS A 165 25.45 10.87 -9.58
CA HIS A 165 24.55 11.06 -8.43
C HIS A 165 23.87 12.43 -8.51
N ILE A 166 22.76 12.53 -9.22
CA ILE A 166 22.02 13.81 -9.34
C ILE A 166 20.96 13.91 -8.25
N ARG A 167 21.18 14.79 -7.27
CA ARG A 167 20.23 15.06 -6.17
C ARG A 167 19.23 16.17 -6.53
N VAL A 168 18.41 15.93 -7.55
CA VAL A 168 17.32 16.85 -7.95
C VAL A 168 15.96 16.18 -7.76
N SER A 169 14.91 16.98 -7.53
CA SER A 169 13.55 16.46 -7.45
C SER A 169 13.13 15.81 -8.77
N ASN A 170 12.23 14.81 -8.71
CA ASN A 170 11.74 14.04 -9.88
C ASN A 170 11.11 14.89 -11.01
N ARG A 171 10.89 16.19 -10.74
CA ARG A 171 10.45 17.17 -11.74
C ARG A 171 11.52 17.43 -12.81
N TRP A 172 12.80 17.29 -12.47
CA TRP A 172 13.92 17.63 -13.33
C TRP A 172 14.44 16.40 -14.08
N LYS A 173 14.63 16.52 -15.39
CA LYS A 173 15.24 15.49 -16.24
C LYS A 173 16.60 15.94 -16.71
N VAL A 174 17.58 15.05 -16.70
CA VAL A 174 18.89 15.30 -17.30
C VAL A 174 18.73 15.46 -18.79
N VAL A 175 19.20 16.59 -19.31
CA VAL A 175 19.19 16.88 -20.75
C VAL A 175 20.59 16.87 -21.34
N ASN A 176 21.62 17.14 -20.53
CA ASN A 176 23.01 17.02 -20.96
C ASN A 176 23.93 16.79 -19.75
N THR A 177 24.99 16.01 -19.92
CA THR A 177 26.08 15.87 -18.95
C THR A 177 27.27 16.70 -19.41
N MET A 178 27.86 17.47 -18.51
CA MET A 178 28.99 18.36 -18.79
C MET A 178 30.27 17.80 -18.17
N ASP A 179 31.42 18.25 -18.67
CA ASP A 179 32.71 17.99 -18.01
C ASP A 179 32.74 18.67 -16.62
N ASN A 180 33.44 18.05 -15.65
CA ASN A 180 33.57 18.48 -14.24
C ASN A 180 32.37 18.19 -13.30
N ASP A 181 31.76 17.01 -13.38
CA ASP A 181 30.69 16.58 -12.47
C ASP A 181 29.46 17.52 -12.42
N LEU A 182 29.09 18.07 -13.57
CA LEU A 182 27.90 18.92 -13.73
C LEU A 182 26.93 18.30 -14.73
N ALA A 183 25.64 18.48 -14.48
CA ALA A 183 24.59 18.12 -15.42
C ALA A 183 23.66 19.32 -15.65
N MET A 184 23.26 19.50 -16.90
CA MET A 184 22.14 20.34 -17.25
C MET A 184 20.85 19.52 -17.14
N VAL A 185 19.88 20.07 -16.43
CA VAL A 185 18.57 19.45 -16.24
C VAL A 185 17.46 20.42 -16.66
N SER A 186 16.33 19.88 -17.10
CA SER A 186 15.15 20.65 -17.50
C SER A 186 13.85 19.93 -17.11
N ASP A 187 12.82 20.71 -16.84
CA ASP A 187 11.45 20.23 -16.64
C ASP A 187 10.55 20.49 -17.88
N GLY A 188 11.15 20.91 -19.00
CA GLY A 188 10.46 21.30 -20.23
C GLY A 188 10.00 22.76 -20.28
N ARG A 189 10.07 23.51 -19.17
CA ARG A 189 9.79 24.96 -19.12
C ARG A 189 11.00 25.77 -18.70
N MET A 190 11.79 25.22 -17.80
CA MET A 190 12.96 25.84 -17.19
C MET A 190 14.14 24.88 -17.32
N ALA A 191 15.36 25.43 -17.31
CA ALA A 191 16.59 24.66 -17.33
C ALA A 191 17.59 25.24 -16.32
N GLY A 192 18.41 24.38 -15.75
CA GLY A 192 19.47 24.77 -14.82
C GLY A 192 20.57 23.73 -14.74
N ILE A 193 21.64 24.08 -14.06
CA ILE A 193 22.82 23.23 -13.86
C ILE A 193 22.81 22.72 -12.42
N THR A 194 23.18 21.46 -12.23
CA THR A 194 23.31 20.83 -10.91
C THR A 194 24.60 20.03 -10.86
N PRO A 195 25.27 19.95 -9.69
CA PRO A 195 26.36 19.03 -9.48
C PRO A 195 25.86 17.59 -9.47
N THR A 196 26.75 16.68 -9.84
CA THR A 196 26.47 15.26 -10.04
C THR A 196 27.38 14.36 -9.23
N ASN A 197 28.32 14.95 -8.50
CA ASN A 197 29.17 14.27 -7.55
C ASN A 197 28.41 13.97 -6.26
N GLU A 198 28.83 12.92 -5.53
CA GLU A 198 28.16 12.49 -4.29
C GLU A 198 28.17 13.55 -3.18
N ASN A 199 29.24 14.36 -3.15
CA ASN A 199 29.47 15.42 -2.15
C ASN A 199 29.76 16.77 -2.83
N PRO A 200 28.74 17.44 -3.38
CA PRO A 200 28.91 18.76 -3.98
C PRO A 200 29.48 19.77 -2.98
N HIS A 201 30.32 20.68 -3.47
CA HIS A 201 30.81 21.76 -2.65
C HIS A 201 29.64 22.61 -2.10
N ILE A 202 29.72 23.06 -0.86
CA ILE A 202 28.62 23.76 -0.16
C ILE A 202 28.15 25.03 -0.88
N SER A 203 28.98 25.63 -1.74
CA SER A 203 28.60 26.77 -2.59
C SER A 203 27.45 26.49 -3.54
N TRP A 204 27.16 25.21 -3.83
CA TRP A 204 26.00 24.82 -4.63
C TRP A 204 24.71 24.70 -3.80
N SER A 205 24.81 24.69 -2.47
CA SER A 205 23.65 24.57 -1.58
C SER A 205 22.85 25.86 -1.54
N CYS A 206 21.56 25.78 -1.84
CA CYS A 206 20.68 26.93 -1.70
C CYS A 206 20.47 27.24 -0.22
N PRO A 207 20.75 28.48 0.25
CA PRO A 207 20.61 28.82 1.67
C PRO A 207 19.16 28.77 2.16
N ASN A 208 18.19 28.85 1.24
CA ASN A 208 16.77 28.81 1.58
C ASN A 208 16.19 27.40 1.69
N CYS A 209 16.46 26.51 0.73
CA CYS A 209 15.85 25.18 0.68
C CYS A 209 16.84 24.01 0.83
N GLY A 210 18.14 24.29 0.94
CA GLY A 210 19.19 23.28 1.09
C GLY A 210 19.43 22.41 -0.15
N SER A 211 18.73 22.64 -1.27
CA SER A 211 18.99 21.90 -2.50
C SER A 211 20.29 22.35 -3.16
N TYR A 212 21.07 21.43 -3.69
CA TYR A 212 22.30 21.73 -4.43
C TYR A 212 22.09 22.23 -5.87
N GLY A 213 20.84 22.49 -6.25
CA GLY A 213 20.43 22.91 -7.58
C GLY A 213 19.07 22.32 -7.96
N PRO A 214 18.62 22.54 -9.20
CA PRO A 214 19.37 23.18 -10.29
C PRO A 214 19.47 24.70 -10.14
N TRP A 215 20.49 25.32 -10.75
CA TRP A 215 20.71 26.76 -10.76
C TRP A 215 20.71 27.32 -12.19
N ASN A 216 20.11 28.49 -12.41
CA ASN A 216 20.21 29.23 -13.70
C ASN A 216 21.19 30.41 -13.62
N GLY A 217 22.35 30.18 -13.01
CA GLY A 217 23.28 31.23 -12.62
C GLY A 217 23.00 31.65 -11.18
N VAL A 218 22.15 32.66 -10.98
CA VAL A 218 21.91 33.24 -9.64
C VAL A 218 20.64 32.75 -8.96
N MET A 219 19.73 32.03 -9.62
CA MET A 219 18.48 31.57 -9.00
C MET A 219 18.46 30.06 -8.83
N CYS A 220 18.05 29.62 -7.64
CA CYS A 220 17.71 28.23 -7.36
C CYS A 220 16.40 27.91 -8.06
N MET A 221 16.44 27.00 -9.01
CA MET A 221 15.28 26.62 -9.83
C MET A 221 14.26 25.79 -9.06
N ASN A 222 14.65 25.25 -7.89
CA ASN A 222 13.77 24.45 -7.04
C ASN A 222 12.86 25.31 -6.15
N CYS A 223 13.35 26.43 -5.61
CA CYS A 223 12.58 27.31 -4.70
C CYS A 223 12.41 28.76 -5.18
N GLY A 224 13.08 29.17 -6.27
CA GLY A 224 13.04 30.53 -6.82
C GLY A 224 13.90 31.56 -6.09
N MET A 225 14.62 31.16 -5.04
CA MET A 225 15.50 32.07 -4.29
C MET A 225 16.71 32.47 -5.13
N LYS A 226 17.10 33.75 -5.08
CA LYS A 226 18.34 34.23 -5.68
C LYS A 226 19.49 34.11 -4.67
N SER A 227 20.64 33.59 -5.10
CA SER A 227 21.89 33.71 -4.36
C SER A 227 22.39 35.15 -4.54
N ASP A 228 22.22 35.99 -3.52
CA ASP A 228 22.86 37.31 -3.52
C ASP A 228 24.36 37.12 -3.19
N PRO A 229 25.29 37.70 -3.98
CA PRO A 229 26.73 37.52 -3.76
C PRO A 229 27.30 38.34 -2.57
N PHE A 230 26.44 38.87 -1.70
CA PHE A 230 26.81 39.77 -0.59
C PHE A 230 26.37 39.32 0.81
N ASP A 231 25.87 38.09 0.96
CA ASP A 231 25.59 37.46 2.27
C ASP A 231 26.73 36.53 2.71
#